data_AF-A0A699TSB1-F1
#
_entry.id   AF-A0A699TSB1-F1
#
_cell.length_a   1.000
_cell.length_b   1.000
_cell.length_c   1.000
_cell.angle_alpha   90.00
_cell.angle_beta   90.00
_cell.angle_gamma   90.00
#
_symmetry.space_group_name_H-M   'P 1'
#
loop_
_entity.id
_entity.type
_entity.pdbx_description
1 polymer ?
#
loop_
_entity_poly.entity_id
_entity_poly.type
_entity_poly.pdbx_seq_one_letter_code
_entity_poly.pdbx_strand_id
1 'polypeptide(L)'
;MKELSEQLQELSDKGFIRPSSSALGASVLFVKKKDGSFRIWEKLYAKFSKCEFWIPKVQFLSHVIDSRGIHVDPARIESIKDWASPKTPTEIRQFLGLAGYYRRFIEGFPKIAKSLTKLT
;
A
#
# COMPACT_ATOMS: atom_id res chain seq x y z
N MET A 1 -8.11 22.50 18.35
CA MET A 1 -9.30 22.34 17.48
C MET A 1 -9.39 23.38 16.36
N LYS A 2 -9.31 24.70 16.59
CA LYS A 2 -9.39 25.72 15.52
C LYS A 2 -8.31 25.57 14.43
N GLU A 3 -7.05 25.42 14.83
CA GLU A 3 -5.91 25.32 13.90
C GLU A 3 -6.03 24.10 12.96
N LEU A 4 -6.45 22.94 13.48
CA LEU A 4 -6.64 21.74 12.67
C LEU A 4 -7.82 21.87 11.69
N SER A 5 -8.92 22.51 12.10
CA SER A 5 -10.03 22.77 11.17
C SER A 5 -9.65 23.75 10.07
N GLU A 6 -8.82 24.75 10.37
CA GLU A 6 -8.33 25.71 9.38
C GLU A 6 -7.42 25.03 8.35
N GLN A 7 -6.50 24.16 8.80
CA GLN A 7 -5.64 23.38 7.90
C GLN A 7 -6.42 22.41 7.01
N LEU A 8 -7.43 21.72 7.55
CA LEU A 8 -8.27 20.82 6.76
C LEU A 8 -9.14 21.58 5.76
N GLN A 9 -9.63 22.76 6.13
CA GLN A 9 -10.38 23.62 5.21
C GLN A 9 -9.48 24.12 4.08
N GLU A 10 -8.28 24.60 4.39
CA GLU A 10 -7.31 25.06 3.38
C GLU A 10 -6.94 23.94 2.37
N LEU A 11 -6.72 22.72 2.86
CA LEU A 11 -6.42 21.57 2.00
C LEU A 11 -7.63 21.14 1.16
N SER A 12 -8.85 21.31 1.67
CA SER A 12 -10.09 21.07 0.94
C SER A 12 -10.32 22.14 -0.13
N ASP A 13 -10.10 23.41 0.18
CA ASP A 13 -10.29 24.55 -0.73
C ASP A 13 -9.29 24.52 -1.88
N LYS A 14 -8.06 24.05 -1.61
CA LYS A 14 -7.04 23.80 -2.64
C LYS A 14 -7.31 22.54 -3.47
N GLY A 15 -8.35 21.77 -3.14
CA GLY A 15 -8.74 20.54 -3.86
C GLY A 15 -7.81 19.35 -3.63
N PHE A 16 -6.92 19.41 -2.63
CA PHE A 16 -6.00 18.32 -2.32
C PHE A 16 -6.70 17.15 -1.62
N ILE A 17 -7.71 17.46 -0.81
CA ILE A 17 -8.55 16.49 -0.12
C ILE A 17 -10.02 16.81 -0.38
N ARG A 18 -10.90 15.82 -0.21
CA ARG A 18 -12.35 16.01 -0.28
C ARG A 18 -13.04 15.24 0.85
N PRO A 19 -14.23 15.67 1.30
CA PRO A 19 -15.03 14.89 2.23
C PRO A 19 -15.28 13.49 1.66
N SER A 20 -15.07 12.47 2.50
CA SER A 20 -15.34 11.08 2.10
C SER A 20 -16.85 10.86 1.98
N SER A 21 -17.29 10.27 0.87
CA SER A 21 -18.69 9.87 0.64
C SER A 21 -18.97 8.42 1.04
N SER A 22 -17.99 7.72 1.62
CA SER A 22 -18.13 6.32 2.02
C SER A 22 -18.87 6.21 3.36
N ALA A 23 -19.91 5.36 3.41
CA ALA A 23 -20.58 4.98 4.65
C ALA A 23 -19.66 4.26 5.65
N LEU A 24 -18.54 3.70 5.16
CA LEU A 24 -17.49 3.07 5.94
C LEU A 24 -16.20 3.91 5.89
N GLY A 25 -16.33 5.23 5.93
CA GLY A 25 -15.18 6.12 6.09
C GLY A 25 -14.35 5.62 7.28
N ALA A 26 -13.09 5.25 7.03
CA ALA A 26 -12.19 4.89 8.11
C ALA A 26 -12.16 6.08 9.06
N SER A 27 -12.75 5.89 10.25
CA SER A 27 -12.74 6.89 11.30
C SER A 27 -11.28 7.03 11.71
N VAL A 28 -10.59 7.98 11.09
CA VAL A 28 -9.27 8.38 11.51
C VAL A 28 -9.45 8.91 12.94
N LEU A 29 -9.17 8.02 13.91
CA LEU A 29 -8.73 8.34 15.26
C LEU A 29 -9.79 8.91 16.22
N PHE A 30 -10.85 8.16 16.57
CA PHE A 30 -11.62 8.46 17.78
C PHE A 30 -11.53 7.32 18.80
N VAL A 31 -10.90 7.58 19.93
CA VAL A 31 -10.83 6.63 21.07
C VAL A 31 -11.98 6.92 22.02
N LYS A 32 -12.82 5.93 22.29
CA LYS A 32 -13.92 6.01 23.27
C LYS A 32 -13.36 5.90 24.69
N LYS A 33 -13.62 6.91 25.52
CA LYS A 33 -13.24 6.92 26.94
C LYS A 33 -14.27 6.17 27.80
N LYS A 34 -13.88 5.85 29.04
CA LYS A 34 -14.74 5.26 30.07
C LYS A 34 -15.95 6.13 30.43
N ASP A 35 -15.84 7.45 30.27
CA ASP A 35 -16.94 8.41 30.48
C ASP A 35 -17.89 8.54 29.27
N GLY A 36 -17.68 7.75 28.21
CA GLY A 36 -18.48 7.79 26.99
C GLY A 36 -18.09 8.88 25.99
N SER A 37 -17.19 9.79 26.35
CA SER A 37 -16.68 10.83 25.43
C SER A 37 -15.68 10.25 24.43
N PHE A 38 -15.62 10.82 23.23
CA PHE A 38 -14.62 10.47 22.23
C PHE A 38 -13.46 11.47 22.26
N ARG A 39 -12.22 10.98 22.26
CA ARG A 39 -11.02 11.79 22.07
C ARG A 39 -10.48 11.57 20.66
N ILE A 40 -10.23 12.66 19.94
CA ILE A 40 -9.38 12.62 18.75
C ILE A 40 -7.97 12.25 19.21
N TRP A 41 -7.33 11.27 18.57
CA TRP A 41 -5.90 11.00 18.80
C TRP A 41 -5.09 12.12 18.10
N GLU A 42 -4.99 13.26 18.78
CA GLU A 42 -4.73 14.59 18.19
C GLU A 42 -3.34 14.84 17.58
N LYS A 43 -2.46 13.84 17.40
CA LYS A 43 -1.06 14.12 17.04
C LYS A 43 -0.41 13.06 16.13
N LEU A 44 -1.04 12.75 14.98
CA LEU A 44 -0.28 12.17 13.87
C LEU A 44 0.44 13.29 13.12
N TYR A 45 1.74 13.40 13.35
CA TYR A 45 2.60 14.29 12.57
C TYR A 45 3.29 13.50 11.47
N ALA A 46 3.19 13.98 10.24
CA ALA A 46 4.03 13.48 9.16
C ALA A 46 5.49 13.83 9.48
N LYS A 47 6.38 12.84 9.47
CA LYS A 47 7.81 13.10 9.58
C LYS A 47 8.27 13.65 8.23
N PHE A 48 8.46 14.96 8.13
CA PHE A 48 8.82 15.63 6.87
C PHE A 48 10.04 15.00 6.19
N SER A 49 11.01 14.51 6.96
CA SER A 49 12.18 13.79 6.44
C SER A 49 11.89 12.45 5.75
N LYS A 50 10.64 11.97 5.79
CA LYS A 50 10.16 10.75 5.12
C LYS A 50 9.10 11.05 4.06
N CYS A 51 8.78 12.32 3.84
CA CYS A 51 7.77 12.75 2.89
C CYS A 51 8.46 13.33 1.66
N GLU A 52 8.07 12.84 0.51
CA GLU A 52 8.44 13.40 -0.78
C GLU A 52 7.16 13.92 -1.42
N PHE A 53 7.22 15.16 -1.93
CA PHE A 53 6.06 15.85 -2.48
C PHE A 53 6.32 16.20 -3.94
N TRP A 54 5.26 16.23 -4.75
CA TRP A 54 5.30 16.67 -6.15
C TRP A 54 6.28 15.90 -7.04
N ILE A 55 6.55 14.64 -6.70
CA ILE A 55 7.42 13.76 -7.49
C ILE A 55 6.62 13.07 -8.62
N PRO A 56 7.16 12.97 -9.84
CA PRO A 56 6.48 12.35 -10.98
C PRO A 56 6.44 10.81 -10.88
N LYS A 57 7.25 10.24 -9.99
CA LYS A 57 7.40 8.81 -9.77
C LYS A 57 7.67 8.57 -8.29
N VAL A 58 6.96 7.65 -7.66
CA VAL A 58 7.14 7.27 -6.26
C VAL A 58 7.30 5.76 -6.12
N GLN A 59 8.23 5.32 -5.26
CA GLN A 59 8.32 3.93 -4.83
C GLN A 59 7.45 3.73 -3.58
N PHE A 60 6.53 2.78 -3.64
CA PHE A 60 5.61 2.50 -2.54
C PHE A 60 5.22 1.02 -2.52
N LEU A 61 5.43 0.35 -1.37
CA LEU A 61 5.08 -1.07 -1.17
C LEU A 61 5.55 -1.99 -2.30
N SER A 62 6.84 -1.92 -2.65
CA SER A 62 7.45 -2.71 -3.74
C SER A 62 6.86 -2.49 -5.14
N HIS A 63 6.18 -1.36 -5.32
CA HIS A 63 5.72 -0.87 -6.60
C HIS A 63 6.33 0.49 -6.91
N VAL A 64 6.38 0.78 -8.20
CA VAL A 64 6.66 2.10 -8.74
C VAL A 64 5.35 2.67 -9.27
N ILE A 65 4.98 3.86 -8.84
CA ILE A 65 3.76 4.55 -9.29
C ILE A 65 4.19 5.80 -10.05
N ASP A 66 3.72 5.93 -11.29
CA ASP A 66 3.95 7.10 -12.15
C ASP A 66 2.67 7.48 -12.91
N SER A 67 2.76 8.48 -13.79
CA SER A 67 1.63 8.93 -14.61
C SER A 67 1.06 7.86 -15.57
N ARG A 68 1.81 6.78 -15.84
CA ARG A 68 1.37 5.66 -16.69
C ARG A 68 0.71 4.55 -15.89
N GLY A 69 0.79 4.60 -14.56
CA GLY A 69 0.11 3.68 -13.66
C GLY A 69 1.04 3.05 -12.63
N ILE A 70 0.72 1.81 -12.25
CA ILE A 70 1.44 1.05 -11.22
C ILE A 70 2.31 0.01 -11.93
N HIS A 71 3.58 -0.06 -11.56
CA HIS A 71 4.56 -0.99 -12.09
C HIS A 71 5.21 -1.76 -10.93
N VAL A 72 5.74 -2.94 -11.20
CA VAL A 72 6.55 -3.67 -10.21
C VAL A 72 7.89 -2.96 -10.07
N ASP A 73 8.38 -2.81 -8.84
CA ASP A 73 9.70 -2.24 -8.59
C ASP A 73 10.80 -3.11 -9.23
N PRO A 74 11.67 -2.58 -10.11
CA PRO A 74 12.73 -3.36 -10.77
C PRO A 74 13.64 -4.11 -9.80
N ALA A 75 13.96 -3.51 -8.64
CA ALA A 75 14.76 -4.16 -7.60
C ALA A 75 14.08 -5.44 -7.07
N ARG A 76 12.74 -5.46 -7.01
CA ARG A 76 11.99 -6.66 -6.64
C ARG A 76 12.07 -7.73 -7.72
N ILE A 77 12.03 -7.34 -8.98
CA ILE A 77 12.18 -8.28 -10.11
C ILE A 77 13.55 -8.95 -10.05
N GLU A 78 14.63 -8.19 -9.83
CA GLU A 78 15.99 -8.72 -9.67
C GLU A 78 16.08 -9.73 -8.53
N SER A 79 15.54 -9.39 -7.35
CA SER A 79 15.53 -10.31 -6.21
C SER A 79 14.79 -11.63 -6.47
N ILE A 80 13.80 -11.64 -7.36
CA ILE A 80 13.07 -12.84 -7.76
C ILE A 80 13.85 -13.63 -8.82
N LYS A 81 14.59 -12.96 -9.70
CA LYS A 81 15.45 -13.61 -10.71
C LYS A 81 16.60 -14.38 -10.05
N ASP A 82 17.18 -13.81 -9.00
CA ASP A 82 18.30 -14.41 -8.26
C ASP A 82 17.82 -15.41 -7.19
N TRP A 83 16.51 -15.64 -7.11
CA TRP A 83 15.93 -16.55 -6.13
C TRP A 83 16.37 -18.00 -6.39
N ALA A 84 16.96 -18.64 -5.38
CA ALA A 84 17.45 -20.01 -5.49
C ALA A 84 16.29 -20.99 -5.81
N SER A 85 16.51 -21.93 -6.74
CA SER A 85 15.47 -22.88 -7.15
C SER A 85 14.91 -23.63 -5.93
N PRO A 86 13.59 -23.54 -5.67
CA PRO A 86 12.98 -24.17 -4.51
C PRO A 86 13.04 -25.69 -4.63
N LYS A 87 13.39 -26.37 -3.54
CA LYS A 87 13.57 -27.83 -3.46
C LYS A 87 12.52 -28.51 -2.59
N THR A 88 11.81 -27.75 -1.76
CA THR A 88 10.80 -28.29 -0.84
C THR A 88 9.40 -27.73 -1.13
N PRO A 89 8.31 -28.47 -0.79
CA PRO A 89 6.94 -27.97 -0.95
C PRO A 89 6.68 -26.63 -0.24
N THR A 90 7.32 -26.41 0.91
CA THR A 90 7.21 -25.15 1.65
C THR A 90 7.87 -23.99 0.92
N GLU A 91 9.06 -24.19 0.35
CA GLU A 91 9.73 -23.16 -0.47
C GLU A 91 8.93 -22.84 -1.74
N ILE A 92 8.31 -23.86 -2.37
CA ILE A 92 7.44 -23.64 -3.52
C ILE A 92 6.23 -22.78 -3.12
N ARG A 93 5.59 -23.03 -1.97
CA ARG A 93 4.49 -22.18 -1.46
C ARG A 93 4.93 -20.74 -1.17
N GLN A 94 6.12 -20.55 -0.60
CA GLN A 94 6.68 -19.21 -0.37
C GLN A 94 6.88 -18.45 -1.69
N PHE A 95 7.48 -19.11 -2.68
CA PHE A 95 7.65 -18.55 -4.02
C PHE A 95 6.31 -18.22 -4.67
N LEU A 96 5.36 -19.14 -4.66
CA LEU A 96 4.02 -18.93 -5.24
C LEU A 96 3.26 -17.80 -4.54
N GLY A 97 3.39 -17.66 -3.22
CA GLY A 97 2.80 -16.56 -2.47
C GLY A 97 3.35 -15.20 -2.92
N LEU A 98 4.67 -15.12 -3.08
CA LEU A 98 5.34 -13.92 -3.57
C LEU A 98 4.97 -13.60 -5.03
N ALA A 99 5.07 -14.57 -5.93
CA ALA A 99 4.72 -14.40 -7.33
C ALA A 99 3.23 -14.07 -7.49
N GLY A 100 2.38 -14.64 -6.63
CA GLY A 100 0.95 -14.36 -6.56
C GLY A 100 0.62 -12.91 -6.21
N TYR A 101 1.43 -12.24 -5.39
CA TYR A 101 1.28 -10.81 -5.10
C TYR A 101 1.41 -9.95 -6.37
N TYR A 102 2.27 -10.37 -7.31
CA TYR A 102 2.50 -9.69 -8.59
C TYR A 102 1.69 -10.26 -9.77
N ARG A 103 0.74 -11.18 -9.52
CA ARG A 103 0.00 -11.91 -10.59
C ARG A 103 -0.66 -11.01 -11.63
N ARG A 104 -1.04 -9.79 -11.27
CA ARG A 104 -1.68 -8.82 -12.18
C ARG A 104 -0.75 -8.38 -13.33
N PHE A 105 0.56 -8.46 -13.11
CA PHE A 105 1.59 -8.05 -14.06
C PHE A 105 2.17 -9.23 -14.87
N ILE A 106 1.71 -10.46 -14.60
CA ILE A 106 2.21 -11.68 -15.24
C ILE A 106 1.08 -12.25 -16.09
N GLU A 107 1.19 -12.08 -17.40
CA GLU A 107 0.22 -12.63 -18.34
C GLU A 107 0.16 -14.16 -18.22
N GLY A 108 -1.06 -14.71 -18.14
CA GLY A 108 -1.24 -16.16 -18.06
C GLY A 108 -0.73 -16.80 -16.76
N PHE A 109 -0.50 -16.03 -15.68
CA PHE A 109 0.02 -16.53 -14.40
C PHE A 109 -0.62 -17.86 -13.93
N PRO A 110 -1.95 -18.05 -13.94
CA PRO A 110 -2.56 -19.31 -13.48
C PRO A 110 -2.10 -20.53 -14.30
N LYS A 111 -1.86 -20.38 -15.60
CA LYS A 111 -1.39 -21.47 -16.47
C LYS A 111 0.05 -21.83 -16.14
N ILE A 112 0.90 -20.83 -15.92
CA ILE A 112 2.33 -20.98 -15.58
C ILE A 112 2.49 -21.61 -14.21
N ALA A 113 1.77 -21.10 -13.21
CA ALA A 113 1.86 -21.56 -11.81
C ALA A 113 1.29 -22.97 -11.60
N LYS A 114 0.43 -23.46 -12.50
CA LYS A 114 -0.29 -24.74 -12.37
C LYS A 114 0.61 -25.93 -12.07
N SER A 115 1.78 -26.02 -12.73
CA SER A 115 2.72 -27.12 -12.50
C SER A 115 3.30 -27.08 -11.09
N LEU A 116 3.69 -25.89 -10.61
CA LEU A 116 4.25 -25.68 -9.28
C LEU A 116 3.20 -25.87 -8.18
N THR A 117 1.96 -25.41 -8.39
CA THR A 117 0.88 -25.59 -7.39
C THR A 117 0.55 -27.06 -7.15
N LYS A 118 0.78 -27.95 -8.13
CA LYS A 118 0.59 -29.41 -7.94
C LYS A 118 1.67 -30.05 -7.06
N LEU A 119 2.79 -29.39 -6.84
CA LEU A 119 3.92 -29.92 -6.07
C LEU A 119 3.82 -29.60 -4.57
N THR A 120 2.76 -28.93 -4.13
CA THR A 120 2.62 -28.42 -2.74
C THR A 120 1.34 -28.85 -2.07
#